data_AF-A0A024UP56-F1
#
_entry.id   AF-A0A024UP56-F1
#
_cell.length_a   1.000
_cell.length_b   1.000
_cell.length_c   1.000
_cell.angle_alpha   90.00
_cell.angle_beta   90.00
_cell.angle_gamma   90.00
#
_symmetry.space_group_name_H-M   'P 1'
#
loop_
_entity.id
_entity.type
_entity.pdbx_description
1 polymer ?
#
loop_
_entity_poly.entity_id
_entity_poly.type
_entity_poly.pdbx_seq_one_letter_code
_entity_poly.pdbx_strand_id
1 'polypeptide(L)'
;MLLRSLRTCKPLLSVGKHWHPLPASMRGATSCLCRSMLRRFATFTGPQHPALLDCTIGDMLDLVASKHPDQLALVAVEEGVRLTYAQVQAKVHRYARALHWLGLRQGDRFGIWLPNTADYYLLQWATAKLGVIMVNVNPAYRAHEFEYAMNLVQCKAVLVTPQVQTTHYFDMLHDLMPNLKSYHDGNDVGTPLNLPELPHLRYILHDASNHCEPGMIGLDALVDQTPLNHAFEDCVVAPDQVVNIQFTSGTTGSPKGAALTHHNILNNGYLVGHRCGYSTADRVCVPVPLYHCFGVVLGNLACLAHGSTVVYPSKTFHATKALRAVEQEQCTSLYGVPTMFIRMLNDPTFDVAKMKSLRTGIMAGAQCPIDVMEKVLAFAPEMTIGYGMTETSPITFQTARGDALMDRVETIGTLMPFTHAKVVDMENPEVEVDVGQPGELLTKGYCVMKGIAICSCGIELTWHRVLEPARTNEESDCRWLDAHGGHCHDGRARVLPCSRSVEGRDHPWRRKHLSG
;
A
#
# COMPACT_ATOMS: atom_id res chain seq x y z
N MET A 1 -67.63 18.36 -4.93
CA MET A 1 -67.01 18.85 -3.68
C MET A 1 -65.50 18.91 -3.89
N LEU A 2 -65.05 19.80 -4.80
CA LEU A 2 -64.34 21.08 -4.55
C LEU A 2 -62.88 20.85 -4.07
N LEU A 3 -61.89 20.65 -4.96
CA LEU A 3 -61.14 21.60 -5.84
C LEU A 3 -60.48 22.81 -5.15
N ARG A 4 -59.13 22.84 -5.24
CA ARG A 4 -58.20 23.98 -5.53
C ARG A 4 -58.40 25.35 -4.83
N SER A 5 -57.34 25.85 -4.17
CA SER A 5 -56.83 27.24 -4.35
C SER A 5 -55.35 27.32 -3.88
N LEU A 6 -54.40 27.63 -4.77
CA LEU A 6 -53.71 28.93 -4.98
C LEU A 6 -52.75 29.31 -3.82
N ARG A 7 -51.43 29.16 -3.99
CA ARG A 7 -50.46 30.16 -4.54
C ARG A 7 -50.66 31.58 -3.99
N THR A 8 -49.63 32.05 -3.25
CA THR A 8 -48.87 33.32 -3.37
C THR A 8 -48.63 33.99 -2.01
N CYS A 9 -47.35 34.18 -1.63
CA CYS A 9 -46.73 35.48 -1.31
C CYS A 9 -45.38 35.31 -0.56
N LYS A 10 -44.30 35.76 -1.21
CA LYS A 10 -43.02 36.21 -0.62
C LYS A 10 -43.09 37.77 -0.49
N PRO A 11 -42.07 38.47 0.02
CA PRO A 11 -41.80 38.82 1.42
C PRO A 11 -42.00 40.35 1.67
N LEU A 12 -42.02 40.81 2.92
CA LEU A 12 -41.87 42.23 3.23
C LEU A 12 -40.74 42.45 4.24
N LEU A 13 -39.66 43.03 3.72
CA LEU A 13 -38.64 43.77 4.47
C LEU A 13 -39.24 45.12 4.87
N SER A 14 -39.07 45.53 6.12
CA SER A 14 -39.05 46.95 6.47
C SER A 14 -37.96 47.22 7.51
N VAL A 15 -37.02 48.04 7.08
CA VAL A 15 -35.94 48.66 7.87
C VAL A 15 -36.54 49.65 8.86
N GLY A 16 -36.13 49.57 10.13
CA GLY A 16 -36.43 50.58 11.15
C GLY A 16 -35.20 50.83 12.03
N LYS A 17 -34.47 51.90 11.73
CA LYS A 17 -33.41 52.47 12.58
C LYS A 17 -34.07 53.21 13.75
N HIS A 18 -33.84 52.80 14.99
CA HIS A 18 -33.78 53.72 16.14
C HIS A 18 -32.82 53.19 17.19
N TRP A 19 -31.78 53.98 17.44
CA TRP A 19 -30.78 53.78 18.50
C TRP A 19 -31.19 54.60 19.72
N HIS A 20 -31.38 53.93 20.86
CA HIS A 20 -31.31 54.53 22.20
C HIS A 20 -30.47 53.62 23.11
N PRO A 21 -29.61 54.17 23.98
CA PRO A 21 -28.61 53.39 24.71
C PRO A 21 -29.21 52.76 25.97
N LEU A 22 -29.00 51.46 26.17
CA LEU A 22 -29.35 50.74 27.40
C LEU A 22 -28.29 50.95 28.51
N PRO A 23 -28.67 50.89 29.81
CA PRO A 23 -27.80 51.24 30.93
C PRO A 23 -26.66 50.26 31.16
N ALA A 24 -25.55 50.76 31.70
CA ALA A 24 -24.28 50.04 31.91
C ALA A 24 -24.26 49.09 33.13
N SER A 25 -25.30 48.29 33.35
CA SER A 25 -25.34 47.35 34.49
C SER A 25 -26.06 46.03 34.18
N MET A 26 -25.71 45.37 33.07
CA MET A 26 -25.91 43.91 32.86
C MET A 26 -24.90 43.37 31.84
N ARG A 27 -23.60 43.61 32.06
CA ARG A 27 -22.52 42.89 31.37
C ARG A 27 -21.96 41.84 32.31
N GLY A 28 -22.40 40.59 32.13
CA GLY A 28 -21.82 39.45 32.84
C GLY A 28 -22.89 38.46 33.26
N ALA A 29 -23.37 37.65 32.30
CA ALA A 29 -24.01 36.34 32.56
C ALA A 29 -24.58 35.65 31.29
N THR A 30 -24.38 36.17 30.07
CA THR A 30 -25.01 35.57 28.86
C THR A 30 -24.07 35.22 27.71
N SER A 31 -22.74 35.28 27.88
CA SER A 31 -21.79 34.89 26.83
C SER A 31 -21.09 33.53 27.02
N CYS A 32 -21.28 32.84 28.16
CA CYS A 32 -20.67 31.51 28.40
C CYS A 32 -21.58 30.30 28.11
N LEU A 33 -22.89 30.49 27.94
CA LEU A 33 -23.84 29.37 27.84
C LEU A 33 -24.26 29.01 26.40
N CYS A 34 -23.83 29.76 25.38
CA CYS A 34 -24.11 29.45 23.96
C CYS A 34 -22.90 28.95 23.16
N ARG A 35 -21.74 28.68 23.78
CA ARG A 35 -20.58 28.04 23.12
C ARG A 35 -20.49 26.52 23.34
N SER A 36 -21.39 25.92 24.13
CA SER A 36 -21.29 24.52 24.55
C SER A 36 -22.14 23.53 23.74
N MET A 37 -22.74 23.92 22.61
CA MET A 37 -23.76 23.09 21.97
C MET A 37 -23.53 22.80 20.48
N LEU A 38 -22.30 22.41 20.11
CA LEU A 38 -21.95 21.63 18.90
C LEU A 38 -20.44 21.35 18.89
N ARG A 39 -19.93 20.51 19.82
CA ARG A 39 -18.64 19.86 19.58
C ARG A 39 -18.85 18.86 18.44
N ARG A 40 -18.39 19.22 17.23
CA ARG A 40 -18.32 18.26 16.11
C ARG A 40 -17.05 17.44 16.34
N PHE A 41 -17.19 16.33 17.07
CA PHE A 41 -16.11 15.37 17.23
C PHE A 41 -15.62 14.90 15.87
N ALA A 42 -14.30 14.81 15.69
CA ALA A 42 -13.65 14.51 14.42
C ALA A 42 -13.61 13.00 14.13
N THR A 43 -14.70 12.27 14.38
CA THR A 43 -14.85 10.88 13.93
C THR A 43 -15.51 10.85 12.55
N PHE A 44 -14.77 10.35 11.56
CA PHE A 44 -15.18 10.21 10.17
C PHE A 44 -15.46 8.73 9.87
N THR A 45 -16.51 8.48 9.10
CA THR A 45 -16.89 7.13 8.66
C THR A 45 -16.95 7.10 7.15
N GLY A 46 -16.25 6.15 6.55
CA GLY A 46 -16.30 5.87 5.13
C GLY A 46 -17.62 5.23 4.71
N PRO A 47 -17.94 5.23 3.41
CA PRO A 47 -19.16 4.62 2.91
C PRO A 47 -19.19 3.12 3.15
N GLN A 48 -20.37 2.49 3.07
CA GLN A 48 -20.56 1.04 3.23
C GLN A 48 -20.67 0.31 1.86
N HIS A 49 -20.24 0.97 0.78
CA HIS A 49 -20.32 0.42 -0.58
C HIS A 49 -19.08 0.79 -1.41
N PRO A 50 -18.68 -0.08 -2.36
CA PRO A 50 -19.21 -1.44 -2.60
C PRO A 50 -18.81 -2.40 -1.48
N ALA A 51 -19.57 -3.50 -1.31
CA ALA A 51 -19.35 -4.46 -0.21
C ALA A 51 -17.95 -5.08 -0.24
N LEU A 52 -17.44 -5.44 0.95
CA LEU A 52 -16.18 -6.17 1.07
C LEU A 52 -16.30 -7.57 0.45
N LEU A 53 -15.19 -8.03 -0.11
CA LEU A 53 -14.96 -9.39 -0.58
C LEU A 53 -14.70 -10.31 0.59
N ASP A 54 -15.30 -11.50 0.54
CA ASP A 54 -15.16 -12.57 1.52
C ASP A 54 -14.54 -13.81 0.85
N CYS A 55 -13.31 -13.66 0.37
CA CYS A 55 -12.55 -14.74 -0.28
C CYS A 55 -11.05 -14.52 -0.09
N THR A 56 -10.24 -15.56 -0.34
CA THR A 56 -8.79 -15.42 -0.34
C THR A 56 -8.30 -14.85 -1.69
N ILE A 57 -7.05 -14.38 -1.70
CA ILE A 57 -6.37 -13.96 -2.95
C ILE A 57 -6.30 -15.13 -3.94
N GLY A 58 -6.08 -16.35 -3.44
CA GLY A 58 -6.05 -17.56 -4.25
C GLY A 58 -7.39 -17.86 -4.93
N ASP A 59 -8.51 -17.69 -4.20
CA ASP A 59 -9.86 -17.88 -4.73
C ASP A 59 -10.19 -16.81 -5.77
N MET A 60 -9.81 -15.56 -5.52
CA MET A 60 -10.01 -14.46 -6.46
C MET A 60 -9.29 -14.75 -7.79
N LEU A 61 -8.05 -15.26 -7.75
CA LEU A 61 -7.33 -15.66 -8.96
C LEU A 61 -8.09 -16.73 -9.75
N ASP A 62 -8.61 -17.77 -9.10
CA ASP A 62 -9.35 -18.82 -9.79
C ASP A 62 -10.67 -18.31 -10.37
N LEU A 63 -11.35 -17.43 -9.63
CA LEU A 63 -12.58 -16.78 -10.08
C LEU A 63 -12.34 -15.93 -11.33
N VAL A 64 -11.27 -15.13 -11.35
CA VAL A 64 -10.97 -14.24 -12.48
C VAL A 64 -10.46 -15.05 -13.68
N ALA A 65 -9.60 -16.05 -13.45
CA ALA A 65 -9.09 -16.91 -14.52
C ALA A 65 -10.19 -17.75 -15.18
N SER A 66 -11.19 -18.21 -14.41
CA SER A 66 -12.35 -18.92 -14.97
C SER A 66 -13.29 -18.00 -15.77
N LYS A 67 -13.46 -16.74 -15.34
CA LYS A 67 -14.32 -15.77 -16.03
C LYS A 67 -13.66 -15.13 -17.26
N HIS A 68 -12.37 -14.89 -17.20
CA HIS A 68 -11.60 -14.14 -18.22
C HIS A 68 -10.29 -14.85 -18.59
N PRO A 69 -10.33 -16.11 -19.07
CA PRO A 69 -9.14 -16.93 -19.27
C PRO A 69 -8.15 -16.34 -20.29
N ASP A 70 -8.67 -15.71 -21.34
CA ASP A 70 -7.89 -15.15 -22.46
C ASP A 70 -7.45 -13.69 -22.22
N GLN A 71 -7.96 -13.05 -21.17
CA GLN A 71 -7.57 -11.70 -20.81
C GLN A 71 -6.12 -11.69 -20.33
N LEU A 72 -5.33 -10.72 -20.82
CA LEU A 72 -3.97 -10.52 -20.34
C LEU A 72 -4.00 -10.10 -18.86
N ALA A 73 -3.35 -10.89 -18.03
CA ALA A 73 -3.17 -10.60 -16.61
C ALA A 73 -1.88 -9.77 -16.40
N LEU A 74 -0.78 -10.18 -17.05
CA LEU A 74 0.54 -9.58 -16.90
C LEU A 74 1.19 -9.29 -18.27
N VAL A 75 1.79 -8.12 -18.38
CA VAL A 75 2.79 -7.79 -19.41
C VAL A 75 4.05 -7.24 -18.73
N ALA A 76 5.14 -8.01 -18.70
CA ALA A 76 6.44 -7.53 -18.25
C ALA A 76 7.29 -7.18 -19.48
N VAL A 77 7.34 -5.89 -19.83
CA VAL A 77 7.85 -5.40 -21.11
C VAL A 77 9.33 -5.71 -21.29
N GLU A 78 10.15 -5.41 -20.29
CA GLU A 78 11.60 -5.64 -20.33
C GLU A 78 11.98 -7.14 -20.39
N GLU A 79 11.14 -8.01 -19.81
CA GLU A 79 11.36 -9.46 -19.83
C GLU A 79 10.78 -10.12 -21.08
N GLY A 80 10.00 -9.38 -21.89
CA GLY A 80 9.27 -9.95 -23.03
C GLY A 80 8.17 -10.94 -22.65
N VAL A 81 7.69 -10.89 -21.39
CA VAL A 81 6.69 -11.84 -20.87
C VAL A 81 5.28 -11.27 -21.01
N ARG A 82 4.37 -12.06 -21.57
CA ARG A 82 2.93 -11.77 -21.67
C ARG A 82 2.16 -13.01 -21.23
N LEU A 83 1.32 -12.88 -20.20
CA LEU A 83 0.56 -14.00 -19.66
C LEU A 83 -0.92 -13.64 -19.55
N THR A 84 -1.78 -14.53 -20.06
CA THR A 84 -3.23 -14.49 -19.80
C THR A 84 -3.55 -15.00 -18.40
N TYR A 85 -4.74 -14.73 -17.86
CA TYR A 85 -5.13 -15.27 -16.56
C TYR A 85 -5.11 -16.80 -16.51
N ALA A 86 -5.49 -17.49 -17.59
CA ALA A 86 -5.38 -18.95 -17.66
C ALA A 86 -3.91 -19.43 -17.56
N GLN A 87 -2.99 -18.75 -18.25
CA GLN A 87 -1.56 -19.06 -18.19
C GLN A 87 -0.96 -18.75 -16.82
N VAL A 88 -1.38 -17.65 -16.19
CA VAL A 88 -1.01 -17.30 -14.81
C VAL A 88 -1.47 -18.39 -13.86
N GLN A 89 -2.75 -18.77 -13.87
CA GLN A 89 -3.27 -19.81 -12.99
C GLN A 89 -2.48 -21.13 -13.12
N ALA A 90 -2.23 -21.58 -14.36
CA ALA A 90 -1.46 -22.79 -14.61
C ALA A 90 -0.02 -22.71 -14.06
N LYS A 91 0.67 -21.58 -14.25
CA LYS A 91 2.03 -21.35 -13.72
C LYS A 91 2.03 -21.25 -12.19
N VAL A 92 1.05 -20.56 -11.61
CA VAL A 92 0.85 -20.44 -10.16
C VAL A 92 0.64 -21.81 -9.52
N HIS A 93 -0.14 -22.70 -10.13
CA HIS A 93 -0.31 -24.06 -9.62
C HIS A 93 1.01 -24.87 -9.64
N ARG A 94 1.85 -24.67 -10.65
CA ARG A 94 3.18 -25.31 -10.69
C ARG A 94 4.10 -24.75 -9.61
N TYR A 95 4.13 -23.44 -9.41
CA TYR A 95 4.93 -22.82 -8.36
C TYR A 95 4.45 -23.21 -6.96
N ALA A 96 3.14 -23.18 -6.71
CA ALA A 96 2.57 -23.62 -5.44
C ALA A 96 2.92 -25.08 -5.15
N ARG A 97 2.80 -25.95 -6.15
CA ARG A 97 3.20 -27.36 -6.02
C ARG A 97 4.69 -27.52 -5.71
N ALA A 98 5.54 -26.78 -6.42
CA ALA A 98 6.98 -26.84 -6.25
C ALA A 98 7.42 -26.38 -4.85
N LEU A 99 6.87 -25.27 -4.37
CA LEU A 99 7.11 -24.78 -3.00
C LEU A 99 6.57 -25.74 -1.94
N HIS A 100 5.40 -26.36 -2.18
CA HIS A 100 4.86 -27.38 -1.29
C HIS A 100 5.74 -28.63 -1.25
N TRP A 101 6.22 -29.09 -2.41
CA TRP A 101 7.12 -30.23 -2.53
C TRP A 101 8.47 -29.98 -1.85
N LEU A 102 9.01 -28.77 -1.99
CA LEU A 102 10.23 -28.32 -1.30
C LEU A 102 10.09 -28.38 0.24
N GLY A 103 8.87 -28.35 0.77
CA GLY A 103 8.61 -28.46 2.20
C GLY A 103 8.04 -27.20 2.84
N LEU A 104 7.62 -26.19 2.07
CA LEU A 104 6.88 -25.05 2.62
C LEU A 104 5.44 -25.44 2.93
N ARG A 105 4.96 -24.94 4.06
CA ARG A 105 3.61 -25.19 4.58
C ARG A 105 2.96 -23.88 4.97
N GLN A 106 1.66 -23.94 5.23
CA GLN A 106 0.88 -22.82 5.74
C GLN A 106 1.56 -22.16 6.96
N GLY A 107 1.70 -20.83 6.94
CA GLY A 107 2.35 -20.05 7.99
C GLY A 107 3.88 -19.95 7.90
N ASP A 108 4.53 -20.73 7.03
CA ASP A 108 5.95 -20.52 6.72
C ASP A 108 6.15 -19.15 6.04
N ARG A 109 7.33 -18.56 6.23
CA ARG A 109 7.71 -17.28 5.62
C ARG A 109 8.58 -17.52 4.40
N PHE A 110 8.21 -16.88 3.28
CA PHE A 110 8.92 -16.94 2.01
C PHE A 110 9.35 -15.54 1.58
N GLY A 111 10.65 -15.27 1.63
CA GLY A 111 11.24 -14.02 1.20
C GLY A 111 11.24 -13.90 -0.31
N ILE A 112 10.81 -12.76 -0.83
CA ILE A 112 11.01 -12.40 -2.24
C ILE A 112 11.96 -11.21 -2.28
N TRP A 113 13.19 -11.47 -2.75
CA TRP A 113 14.24 -10.48 -2.94
C TRP A 113 14.49 -10.26 -4.43
N LEU A 114 13.42 -9.84 -5.11
CA LEU A 114 13.37 -9.64 -6.55
C LEU A 114 12.96 -8.19 -6.89
N PRO A 115 13.37 -7.69 -8.07
CA PRO A 115 12.80 -6.48 -8.65
C PRO A 115 11.41 -6.76 -9.24
N ASN A 116 10.87 -5.85 -10.07
CA ASN A 116 9.60 -6.07 -10.75
C ASN A 116 9.76 -7.11 -11.87
N THR A 117 9.52 -8.39 -11.54
CA THR A 117 9.61 -9.52 -12.48
C THR A 117 8.29 -10.29 -12.59
N ALA A 118 8.16 -11.07 -13.65
CA ALA A 118 7.07 -12.03 -13.81
C ALA A 118 7.06 -13.08 -12.67
N ASP A 119 8.22 -13.52 -12.20
CA ASP A 119 8.31 -14.49 -11.10
C ASP A 119 7.81 -13.91 -9.78
N TYR A 120 8.11 -12.64 -9.49
CA TYR A 120 7.52 -11.94 -8.34
C TYR A 120 5.99 -12.02 -8.41
N TYR A 121 5.42 -11.63 -9.56
CA TYR A 121 3.97 -11.64 -9.77
C TYR A 121 3.38 -13.04 -9.55
N LEU A 122 3.97 -14.08 -10.12
CA LEU A 122 3.50 -15.46 -9.97
C LEU A 122 3.62 -15.98 -8.53
N LEU A 123 4.70 -15.64 -7.83
CA LEU A 123 4.94 -16.10 -6.46
C LEU A 123 4.04 -15.43 -5.44
N GLN A 124 3.63 -14.18 -5.68
CA GLN A 124 2.59 -13.54 -4.88
C GLN A 124 1.33 -14.40 -4.82
N TRP A 125 0.92 -14.97 -5.95
CA TRP A 125 -0.27 -15.82 -6.02
C TRP A 125 -0.01 -17.24 -5.48
N ALA A 126 1.15 -17.81 -5.79
CA ALA A 126 1.51 -19.16 -5.37
C ALA A 126 1.63 -19.28 -3.85
N THR A 127 2.31 -18.32 -3.21
CA THR A 127 2.43 -18.27 -1.75
C THR A 127 1.05 -18.06 -1.10
N ALA A 128 0.23 -17.16 -1.65
CA ALA A 128 -1.14 -16.92 -1.18
C ALA A 128 -2.02 -18.19 -1.25
N LYS A 129 -1.92 -18.99 -2.31
CA LYS A 129 -2.67 -20.26 -2.43
C LYS A 129 -2.26 -21.31 -1.40
N LEU A 130 -0.99 -21.33 -0.98
CA LEU A 130 -0.49 -22.26 0.02
C LEU A 130 -0.71 -21.77 1.47
N GLY A 131 -1.15 -20.53 1.64
CA GLY A 131 -1.12 -19.87 2.95
C GLY A 131 0.30 -19.66 3.48
N VAL A 132 1.30 -19.65 2.58
CA VAL A 132 2.69 -19.25 2.88
C VAL A 132 2.74 -17.73 2.93
N ILE A 133 3.39 -17.18 3.94
CA ILE A 133 3.48 -15.75 4.17
C ILE A 133 4.60 -15.18 3.30
N MET A 134 4.23 -14.41 2.26
CA MET A 134 5.19 -13.70 1.42
C MET A 134 5.83 -12.55 2.21
N VAL A 135 7.16 -12.54 2.30
CA VAL A 135 7.93 -11.47 2.93
C VAL A 135 8.56 -10.62 1.83
N ASN A 136 8.20 -9.34 1.79
CA ASN A 136 8.74 -8.41 0.80
C ASN A 136 10.12 -7.91 1.25
N VAL A 137 11.19 -8.35 0.59
CA VAL A 137 12.56 -7.93 0.90
C VAL A 137 12.96 -6.80 -0.04
N ASN A 138 13.47 -5.69 0.50
CA ASN A 138 13.90 -4.55 -0.30
C ASN A 138 15.17 -4.92 -1.11
N PRO A 139 15.14 -4.84 -2.45
CA PRO A 139 16.31 -5.06 -3.30
C PRO A 139 17.49 -4.13 -3.00
N ALA A 140 17.28 -3.00 -2.31
CA ALA A 140 18.34 -2.09 -1.91
C ALA A 140 19.09 -2.52 -0.63
N TYR A 141 18.58 -3.52 0.11
CA TYR A 141 19.23 -3.99 1.33
C TYR A 141 20.66 -4.48 1.09
N ARG A 142 21.54 -4.15 2.04
CA ARG A 142 22.87 -4.73 2.17
C ARG A 142 22.84 -5.94 3.09
N ALA A 143 23.95 -6.68 3.16
CA ALA A 143 24.04 -7.96 3.85
C ALA A 143 23.47 -7.93 5.28
N HIS A 144 23.86 -6.92 6.08
CA HIS A 144 23.38 -6.78 7.45
C HIS A 144 21.87 -6.47 7.57
N GLU A 145 21.31 -5.66 6.67
CA GLU A 145 19.87 -5.35 6.65
C GLU A 145 19.07 -6.57 6.24
N PHE A 146 19.58 -7.32 5.26
CA PHE A 146 19.01 -8.59 4.83
C PHE A 146 19.03 -9.61 5.97
N GLU A 147 20.17 -9.81 6.62
CA GLU A 147 20.33 -10.73 7.75
C GLU A 147 19.34 -10.39 8.87
N TYR A 148 19.30 -9.12 9.27
CA TYR A 148 18.37 -8.62 10.29
C TYR A 148 16.92 -8.92 9.91
N ALA A 149 16.50 -8.55 8.70
CA ALA A 149 15.13 -8.73 8.23
C ALA A 149 14.72 -10.21 8.21
N MET A 150 15.58 -11.08 7.69
CA MET A 150 15.33 -12.51 7.57
C MET A 150 15.23 -13.20 8.94
N ASN A 151 16.09 -12.82 9.89
CA ASN A 151 16.04 -13.32 11.26
C ASN A 151 14.81 -12.79 12.01
N LEU A 152 14.45 -11.52 11.83
CA LEU A 152 13.30 -10.90 12.50
C LEU A 152 12.00 -11.65 12.22
N VAL A 153 11.78 -12.07 10.97
CA VAL A 153 10.56 -12.77 10.54
C VAL A 153 10.76 -14.29 10.46
N GLN A 154 11.94 -14.77 10.88
CA GLN A 154 12.32 -16.19 10.84
C GLN A 154 12.03 -16.82 9.47
N CYS A 155 12.54 -16.20 8.41
CA CYS A 155 12.22 -16.58 7.05
C CYS A 155 12.75 -17.98 6.71
N LYS A 156 11.89 -18.86 6.17
CA LYS A 156 12.24 -20.28 5.92
C LYS A 156 12.87 -20.50 4.55
N ALA A 157 12.45 -19.74 3.55
CA ALA A 157 13.02 -19.78 2.21
C ALA A 157 13.03 -18.39 1.60
N VAL A 158 13.94 -18.14 0.66
CA VAL A 158 14.03 -16.86 -0.07
C VAL A 158 14.30 -17.12 -1.54
N LEU A 159 13.63 -16.35 -2.41
CA LEU A 159 13.99 -16.25 -3.82
C LEU A 159 14.77 -14.96 -4.05
N VAL A 160 15.91 -15.07 -4.71
CA VAL A 160 16.82 -13.96 -5.00
C VAL A 160 17.17 -13.93 -6.49
N THR A 161 17.40 -12.74 -7.03
CA THR A 161 17.93 -12.59 -8.40
C THR A 161 19.45 -12.40 -8.35
N PRO A 162 20.24 -12.87 -9.33
CA PRO A 162 21.70 -12.73 -9.25
C PRO A 162 22.16 -11.28 -9.13
N GLN A 163 21.52 -10.38 -9.89
CA GLN A 163 21.95 -9.00 -10.00
C GLN A 163 20.79 -8.08 -10.41
N VAL A 164 20.77 -6.88 -9.82
CA VAL A 164 19.94 -5.76 -10.28
C VAL A 164 20.81 -4.52 -10.31
N GLN A 165 20.87 -3.87 -11.47
CA GLN A 165 21.72 -2.71 -11.69
C GLN A 165 23.17 -3.03 -11.27
N THR A 166 23.71 -2.32 -10.27
CA THR A 166 25.08 -2.50 -9.78
C THR A 166 25.19 -3.38 -8.53
N THR A 167 24.08 -3.94 -8.04
CA THR A 167 24.07 -4.81 -6.85
C THR A 167 24.07 -6.28 -7.27
N HIS A 168 25.09 -7.02 -6.83
CA HIS A 168 25.28 -8.45 -7.04
C HIS A 168 24.84 -9.21 -5.78
N TYR A 169 23.67 -9.86 -5.82
CA TYR A 169 23.07 -10.47 -4.64
C TYR A 169 23.70 -11.83 -4.29
N PHE A 170 24.15 -12.60 -5.28
CA PHE A 170 24.85 -13.86 -5.01
C PHE A 170 26.15 -13.59 -4.24
N ASP A 171 26.93 -12.60 -4.67
CA ASP A 171 28.14 -12.18 -3.95
C ASP A 171 27.81 -11.77 -2.52
N MET A 172 26.75 -10.98 -2.32
CA MET A 172 26.30 -10.57 -0.99
C MET A 172 25.92 -11.75 -0.09
N LEU A 173 25.27 -12.79 -0.64
CA LEU A 173 24.94 -14.00 0.10
C LEU A 173 26.19 -14.83 0.43
N HIS A 174 27.15 -14.92 -0.49
CA HIS A 174 28.42 -15.61 -0.25
C HIS A 174 29.30 -14.91 0.78
N ASP A 175 29.28 -13.57 0.80
CA ASP A 175 29.98 -12.79 1.81
C ASP A 175 29.33 -12.94 3.19
N LEU A 176 28.00 -12.96 3.24
CA LEU A 176 27.24 -13.16 4.48
C LEU A 176 27.36 -14.59 5.00
N MET A 177 27.33 -15.58 4.12
CA MET A 177 27.33 -17.01 4.44
C MET A 177 28.39 -17.76 3.63
N PRO A 178 29.68 -17.63 3.97
CA PRO A 178 30.78 -18.25 3.20
C PRO A 178 30.67 -19.76 3.06
N ASN A 179 29.99 -20.42 4.01
CA ASN A 179 29.75 -21.85 4.01
C ASN A 179 28.82 -22.32 2.89
N LEU A 180 28.08 -21.43 2.20
CA LEU A 180 27.25 -21.80 1.05
C LEU A 180 28.04 -22.52 -0.04
N LYS A 181 29.30 -22.11 -0.27
CA LYS A 181 30.21 -22.72 -1.25
C LYS A 181 30.58 -24.17 -0.93
N SER A 182 30.36 -24.63 0.30
CA SER A 182 30.60 -26.01 0.70
C SER A 182 29.44 -26.95 0.37
N TYR A 183 28.26 -26.40 0.07
CA TYR A 183 27.13 -27.19 -0.42
C TYR A 183 27.34 -27.47 -1.91
N HIS A 184 27.48 -28.74 -2.29
CA HIS A 184 27.85 -29.13 -3.64
C HIS A 184 26.83 -28.72 -4.71
N ASP A 185 27.35 -28.41 -5.90
CA ASP A 185 26.58 -28.21 -7.13
C ASP A 185 25.85 -29.51 -7.52
N GLY A 186 24.53 -29.51 -7.35
CA GLY A 186 23.62 -30.45 -8.02
C GLY A 186 23.63 -31.88 -7.50
N ASN A 187 22.74 -32.20 -6.55
CA ASN A 187 21.85 -33.37 -6.63
C ASN A 187 20.94 -33.60 -5.42
N ASP A 188 20.97 -32.77 -4.38
CA ASP A 188 20.04 -32.91 -3.25
C ASP A 188 19.07 -31.72 -3.22
N VAL A 189 18.30 -31.58 -4.29
CA VAL A 189 17.17 -30.64 -4.32
C VAL A 189 16.25 -30.99 -3.15
N GLY A 190 16.18 -30.09 -2.18
CA GLY A 190 15.37 -30.26 -0.97
C GLY A 190 16.14 -30.58 0.31
N THR A 191 17.47 -30.74 0.29
CA THR A 191 18.25 -30.85 1.54
C THR A 191 18.28 -29.49 2.25
N PRO A 192 17.72 -29.38 3.47
CA PRO A 192 17.64 -28.12 4.18
C PRO A 192 19.03 -27.57 4.53
N LEU A 193 19.23 -26.28 4.27
CA LEU A 193 20.42 -25.55 4.70
C LEU A 193 20.48 -25.45 6.24
N ASN A 194 21.70 -25.46 6.76
CA ASN A 194 21.98 -25.16 8.15
C ASN A 194 23.06 -24.07 8.23
N LEU A 195 22.61 -22.84 8.43
CA LEU A 195 23.43 -21.63 8.33
C LEU A 195 23.40 -20.91 9.68
N PRO A 196 24.55 -20.72 10.36
CA PRO A 196 24.61 -20.05 11.66
C PRO A 196 24.05 -18.62 11.65
N GLU A 197 24.28 -17.89 10.57
CA GLU A 197 23.87 -16.48 10.39
C GLU A 197 22.36 -16.36 10.18
N LEU A 198 21.76 -17.35 9.53
CA LEU A 198 20.33 -17.43 9.21
C LEU A 198 19.75 -18.79 9.62
N PRO A 199 19.60 -19.07 10.93
CA PRO A 199 19.24 -20.39 11.45
C PRO A 199 17.84 -20.88 11.02
N HIS A 200 16.97 -19.96 10.60
CA HIS A 200 15.63 -20.27 10.11
C HIS A 200 15.60 -20.52 8.60
N LEU A 201 16.60 -20.05 7.85
CA LEU A 201 16.64 -20.16 6.40
C LEU A 201 17.09 -21.56 5.99
N ARG A 202 16.17 -22.31 5.38
CA ARG A 202 16.37 -23.69 4.94
C ARG A 202 16.59 -23.82 3.45
N TYR A 203 16.11 -22.86 2.66
CA TYR A 203 16.22 -22.92 1.20
C TYR A 203 16.52 -21.53 0.62
N ILE A 204 17.49 -21.47 -0.28
CA ILE A 204 17.75 -20.29 -1.12
C ILE A 204 17.41 -20.69 -2.54
N LEU A 205 16.52 -19.94 -3.18
CA LEU A 205 16.10 -20.12 -4.55
C LEU A 205 16.65 -18.98 -5.40
N HIS A 206 16.87 -19.21 -6.70
CA HIS A 206 17.20 -18.13 -7.63
C HIS A 206 16.41 -18.16 -8.94
N ASP A 207 16.24 -16.98 -9.55
CA ASP A 207 15.50 -16.80 -10.82
C ASP A 207 16.39 -16.84 -12.08
N ALA A 208 17.68 -17.15 -11.93
CA ALA A 208 18.59 -17.31 -13.07
C ALA A 208 18.36 -18.63 -13.82
N SER A 209 17.92 -18.52 -15.07
CA SER A 209 17.75 -19.66 -15.97
C SER A 209 19.10 -20.29 -16.34
N ASN A 210 19.15 -21.63 -16.39
CA ASN A 210 20.33 -22.42 -16.76
C ASN A 210 21.58 -22.10 -15.91
N HIS A 211 21.39 -21.63 -14.69
CA HIS A 211 22.45 -21.34 -13.74
C HIS A 211 22.45 -22.36 -12.61
N CYS A 212 23.64 -22.72 -12.14
CA CYS A 212 23.83 -23.51 -10.93
C CYS A 212 24.67 -22.68 -9.96
N GLU A 213 24.21 -22.58 -8.72
CA GLU A 213 24.90 -21.84 -7.67
C GLU A 213 24.98 -22.71 -6.40
N PRO A 214 26.17 -22.92 -5.82
CA PRO A 214 26.35 -23.70 -4.60
C PRO A 214 25.41 -23.29 -3.47
N GLY A 215 24.68 -24.26 -2.93
CA GLY A 215 23.73 -24.03 -1.83
C GLY A 215 22.43 -23.32 -2.22
N MET A 216 22.19 -23.07 -3.51
CA MET A 216 20.96 -22.46 -4.02
C MET A 216 20.28 -23.34 -5.06
N ILE A 217 18.98 -23.19 -5.21
CA ILE A 217 18.15 -23.99 -6.11
C ILE A 217 17.54 -23.08 -7.19
N GLY A 218 17.80 -23.36 -8.46
CA GLY A 218 17.12 -22.64 -9.55
C GLY A 218 15.61 -22.88 -9.50
N LEU A 219 14.81 -21.82 -9.62
CA LEU A 219 13.34 -21.91 -9.56
C LEU A 219 12.79 -22.83 -10.65
N ASP A 220 13.29 -22.73 -11.88
CA ASP A 220 12.93 -23.62 -12.98
C ASP A 220 13.30 -25.07 -12.68
N ALA A 221 14.50 -25.31 -12.15
CA ALA A 221 14.96 -26.65 -11.78
C ALA A 221 14.10 -27.28 -10.67
N LEU A 222 13.66 -26.50 -9.69
CA LEU A 222 12.72 -26.95 -8.66
C LEU A 222 11.39 -27.37 -9.28
N VAL A 223 10.85 -26.55 -10.18
CA VAL A 223 9.58 -26.83 -10.86
C VAL A 223 9.67 -28.09 -11.72
N ASP A 224 10.76 -28.25 -12.48
CA ASP A 224 10.97 -29.40 -13.36
C ASP A 224 11.14 -30.72 -12.61
N GLN A 225 11.75 -30.68 -11.41
CA GLN A 225 11.95 -31.87 -10.57
C GLN A 225 10.73 -32.22 -9.72
N THR A 226 9.77 -31.30 -9.59
CA THR A 226 8.57 -31.52 -8.77
C THR A 226 7.65 -32.57 -9.41
N PRO A 227 7.26 -33.64 -8.70
CA PRO A 227 6.38 -34.67 -9.25
C PRO A 227 5.03 -34.13 -9.74
N LEU A 228 4.60 -34.57 -10.93
CA LEU A 228 3.33 -34.16 -11.54
C LEU A 228 2.08 -34.66 -10.79
N ASN A 229 2.23 -35.58 -9.84
CA ASN A 229 1.17 -36.04 -8.96
C ASN A 229 1.24 -35.42 -7.56
N HIS A 230 2.24 -34.58 -7.26
CA HIS A 230 2.29 -33.89 -5.98
C HIS A 230 1.13 -32.90 -5.88
N ALA A 231 0.31 -33.04 -4.85
CA ALA A 231 -0.82 -32.16 -4.57
C ALA A 231 -0.52 -31.26 -3.37
N PHE A 232 -1.29 -30.18 -3.25
CA PHE A 232 -1.29 -29.28 -2.10
C PHE A 232 -2.73 -29.01 -1.62
N GLU A 233 -3.64 -29.95 -1.90
CA GLU A 233 -5.08 -29.86 -1.57
C GLU A 233 -5.34 -29.89 -0.05
N ASP A 234 -4.34 -30.28 0.74
CA ASP A 234 -4.36 -30.22 2.20
C ASP A 234 -4.21 -28.79 2.76
N CYS A 235 -3.87 -27.81 1.92
CA CYS A 235 -3.75 -26.41 2.32
C CYS A 235 -5.14 -25.75 2.42
N VAL A 236 -5.59 -25.48 3.65
CA VAL A 236 -6.85 -24.75 3.92
C VAL A 236 -6.53 -23.31 4.34
N VAL A 237 -6.81 -22.35 3.46
CA VAL A 237 -6.47 -20.94 3.65
C VAL A 237 -7.73 -20.13 3.97
N ALA A 238 -7.64 -19.26 4.98
CA ALA A 238 -8.75 -18.40 5.41
C ALA A 238 -8.50 -16.91 5.10
N PRO A 239 -9.54 -16.10 4.84
CA PRO A 239 -9.37 -14.67 4.53
C PRO A 239 -8.66 -13.85 5.62
N ASP A 240 -8.79 -14.20 6.90
CA ASP A 240 -8.18 -13.47 8.02
C ASP A 240 -6.73 -13.92 8.34
N GLN A 241 -6.22 -14.90 7.58
CA GLN A 241 -4.85 -15.37 7.70
C GLN A 241 -3.86 -14.34 7.13
N VAL A 242 -2.72 -14.17 7.79
CA VAL A 242 -1.60 -13.38 7.29
C VAL A 242 -1.07 -14.01 6.01
N VAL A 243 -0.94 -13.20 4.96
CA VAL A 243 -0.42 -13.59 3.65
C VAL A 243 0.82 -12.81 3.27
N ASN A 244 1.01 -11.62 3.85
CA ASN A 244 2.12 -10.75 3.50
C ASN A 244 2.74 -10.12 4.75
N ILE A 245 4.07 -10.10 4.81
CA ILE A 245 4.82 -9.24 5.72
C ILE A 245 5.53 -8.19 4.89
N GLN A 246 5.17 -6.94 5.14
CA GLN A 246 5.74 -5.79 4.46
C GLN A 246 6.60 -4.99 5.44
N PHE A 247 7.89 -4.89 5.16
CA PHE A 247 8.77 -4.05 5.96
C PHE A 247 8.47 -2.56 5.73
N THR A 248 8.42 -1.80 6.83
CA THR A 248 8.27 -0.36 6.84
C THR A 248 9.59 0.29 7.24
N SER A 249 9.87 1.45 6.65
CA SER A 249 10.97 2.32 7.06
C SER A 249 10.59 2.97 8.40
N GLY A 250 10.73 2.23 9.50
CA GLY A 250 10.56 2.78 10.82
C GLY A 250 11.54 3.93 11.04
N THR A 251 11.07 5.02 11.65
CA THR A 251 11.90 6.17 12.08
C THR A 251 12.93 5.80 13.15
N THR A 252 12.81 4.59 13.72
CA THR A 252 13.68 4.01 14.75
C THR A 252 14.91 3.28 14.19
N GLY A 253 15.21 3.41 12.90
CA GLY A 253 16.42 2.87 12.26
C GLY A 253 16.40 1.37 11.93
N SER A 254 15.55 0.57 12.58
CA SER A 254 15.36 -0.85 12.25
C SER A 254 14.00 -1.11 11.58
N PRO A 255 13.95 -1.85 10.45
CA PRO A 255 12.70 -2.17 9.75
C PRO A 255 11.68 -2.91 10.63
N LYS A 256 10.42 -2.49 10.60
CA LYS A 256 9.30 -3.20 11.27
C LYS A 256 8.49 -3.97 10.22
N GLY A 257 8.17 -5.24 10.47
CA GLY A 257 7.37 -6.06 9.54
C GLY A 257 5.88 -5.97 9.86
N ALA A 258 5.10 -5.28 9.04
CA ALA A 258 3.64 -5.23 9.17
C ALA A 258 3.00 -6.50 8.60
N ALA A 259 2.22 -7.21 9.43
CA ALA A 259 1.54 -8.45 9.05
C ALA A 259 0.16 -8.17 8.44
N LEU A 260 0.03 -8.43 7.14
CA LEU A 260 -1.15 -8.15 6.33
C LEU A 260 -1.86 -9.45 5.94
N THR A 261 -3.19 -9.47 6.01
CA THR A 261 -4.06 -10.63 5.78
C THR A 261 -4.63 -10.65 4.38
N HIS A 262 -5.13 -11.78 3.89
CA HIS A 262 -5.83 -11.80 2.59
C HIS A 262 -6.96 -10.76 2.55
N HIS A 263 -7.78 -10.72 3.61
CA HIS A 263 -8.94 -9.85 3.72
C HIS A 263 -8.56 -8.37 3.61
N ASN A 264 -7.46 -7.94 4.22
CA ASN A 264 -7.11 -6.52 4.25
C ASN A 264 -6.56 -6.01 2.91
N ILE A 265 -5.53 -6.66 2.34
CA ILE A 265 -4.92 -6.18 1.09
C ILE A 265 -5.77 -6.48 -0.14
N LEU A 266 -6.52 -7.60 -0.18
CA LEU A 266 -7.40 -7.90 -1.32
C LEU A 266 -8.54 -6.87 -1.40
N ASN A 267 -9.19 -6.58 -0.27
CA ASN A 267 -10.22 -5.55 -0.24
C ASN A 267 -9.66 -4.16 -0.54
N ASN A 268 -8.43 -3.86 -0.11
CA ASN A 268 -7.86 -2.56 -0.44
C ASN A 268 -7.60 -2.40 -1.94
N GLY A 269 -6.98 -3.40 -2.57
CA GLY A 269 -6.81 -3.41 -4.02
C GLY A 269 -8.15 -3.32 -4.77
N TYR A 270 -9.15 -4.09 -4.34
CA TYR A 270 -10.50 -4.04 -4.91
C TYR A 270 -11.15 -2.66 -4.81
N LEU A 271 -11.16 -2.05 -3.62
CA LEU A 271 -11.82 -0.78 -3.36
C LEU A 271 -11.09 0.40 -4.02
N VAL A 272 -9.76 0.38 -4.05
CA VAL A 272 -8.94 1.37 -4.78
C VAL A 272 -9.17 1.25 -6.29
N GLY A 273 -9.12 0.03 -6.84
CA GLY A 273 -9.42 -0.21 -8.25
C GLY A 273 -10.84 0.21 -8.63
N HIS A 274 -11.82 -0.01 -7.73
CA HIS A 274 -13.19 0.46 -7.91
C HIS A 274 -13.26 1.99 -7.97
N ARG A 275 -12.48 2.68 -7.14
CA ARG A 275 -12.41 4.15 -7.13
C ARG A 275 -11.76 4.71 -8.40
N CYS A 276 -10.77 4.02 -8.95
CA CYS A 276 -10.19 4.28 -10.27
C CYS A 276 -11.10 3.85 -11.43
N GLY A 277 -12.22 3.16 -11.14
CA GLY A 277 -13.16 2.68 -12.14
C GLY A 277 -12.58 1.59 -13.03
N TYR A 278 -11.84 0.64 -12.47
CA TYR A 278 -11.22 -0.44 -13.23
C TYR A 278 -12.21 -1.50 -13.70
N SER A 279 -11.81 -2.14 -14.81
CA SER A 279 -12.50 -3.27 -15.44
C SER A 279 -11.50 -4.08 -16.28
N THR A 280 -11.97 -5.11 -16.97
CA THR A 280 -11.16 -5.87 -17.95
C THR A 280 -10.65 -5.02 -19.12
N ALA A 281 -11.23 -3.84 -19.36
CA ALA A 281 -10.75 -2.91 -20.38
C ALA A 281 -9.46 -2.18 -19.99
N ASP A 282 -9.08 -2.21 -18.71
CA ASP A 282 -7.98 -1.42 -18.20
C ASP A 282 -6.63 -2.13 -18.28
N ARG A 283 -5.61 -1.34 -18.57
CA ARG A 283 -4.20 -1.73 -18.63
C ARG A 283 -3.41 -0.75 -17.77
N VAL A 284 -2.88 -1.22 -16.66
CA VAL A 284 -2.28 -0.38 -15.62
C VAL A 284 -0.76 -0.47 -15.70
N CYS A 285 -0.10 0.63 -16.07
CA CYS A 285 1.34 0.75 -16.02
C CYS A 285 1.81 0.94 -14.57
N VAL A 286 2.56 -0.04 -14.06
CA VAL A 286 3.05 -0.11 -12.67
C VAL A 286 4.59 -0.03 -12.66
N PRO A 287 5.16 1.19 -12.76
CA PRO A 287 6.60 1.40 -12.61
C PRO A 287 7.07 1.42 -11.15
N VAL A 288 6.15 1.49 -10.18
CA VAL A 288 6.45 1.47 -8.74
C VAL A 288 6.94 0.08 -8.30
N PRO A 289 7.80 -0.02 -7.27
CA PRO A 289 8.40 -1.28 -6.88
C PRO A 289 7.40 -2.27 -6.26
N LEU A 290 7.50 -3.56 -6.63
CA LEU A 290 6.68 -4.63 -6.07
C LEU A 290 7.04 -4.97 -4.62
N TYR A 291 8.29 -4.77 -4.18
CA TYR A 291 8.62 -4.95 -2.76
C TYR A 291 7.93 -3.92 -1.85
N HIS A 292 7.26 -2.90 -2.39
CA HIS A 292 6.50 -1.91 -1.63
C HIS A 292 5.00 -2.17 -1.76
N CYS A 293 4.22 -1.89 -0.72
CA CYS A 293 2.76 -2.08 -0.65
C CYS A 293 2.01 -1.43 -1.84
N PHE A 294 2.52 -0.31 -2.36
CA PHE A 294 1.99 0.34 -3.58
C PHE A 294 1.99 -0.62 -4.79
N GLY A 295 3.13 -1.24 -5.14
CA GLY A 295 3.20 -2.14 -6.29
C GLY A 295 2.42 -3.43 -6.07
N VAL A 296 2.65 -4.10 -4.94
CA VAL A 296 2.09 -5.44 -4.68
C VAL A 296 0.59 -5.43 -4.35
N VAL A 297 0.06 -4.36 -3.76
CA VAL A 297 -1.37 -4.23 -3.46
C VAL A 297 -2.08 -3.40 -4.53
N LEU A 298 -1.74 -2.12 -4.70
CA LEU A 298 -2.49 -1.26 -5.61
C LEU A 298 -2.25 -1.61 -7.07
N GLY A 299 -1.05 -2.10 -7.42
CA GLY A 299 -0.74 -2.62 -8.75
C GLY A 299 -1.43 -3.96 -8.97
N ASN A 300 -0.91 -5.00 -8.31
CA ASN A 300 -1.29 -6.37 -8.64
C ASN A 300 -2.70 -6.73 -8.16
N LEU A 301 -3.05 -6.44 -6.90
CA LEU A 301 -4.36 -6.81 -6.35
C LEU A 301 -5.51 -5.96 -6.91
N ALA A 302 -5.28 -4.68 -7.22
CA ALA A 302 -6.30 -3.90 -7.93
C ALA A 302 -6.55 -4.42 -9.35
N CYS A 303 -5.51 -4.81 -10.09
CA CYS A 303 -5.70 -5.42 -11.40
C CYS A 303 -6.42 -6.77 -11.29
N LEU A 304 -5.98 -7.63 -10.37
CA LEU A 304 -6.58 -8.94 -10.12
C LEU A 304 -8.09 -8.82 -9.82
N ALA A 305 -8.47 -7.98 -8.86
CA ALA A 305 -9.86 -7.86 -8.41
C ALA A 305 -10.84 -7.33 -9.48
N HIS A 306 -10.32 -6.73 -10.56
CA HIS A 306 -11.12 -6.17 -11.67
C HIS A 306 -10.87 -6.85 -13.02
N GLY A 307 -10.06 -7.91 -13.06
CA GLY A 307 -9.69 -8.62 -14.29
C GLY A 307 -8.86 -7.76 -15.27
N SER A 308 -8.23 -6.69 -14.79
CA SER A 308 -7.43 -5.77 -15.60
C SER A 308 -6.02 -6.31 -15.87
N THR A 309 -5.34 -5.78 -16.89
CA THR A 309 -3.93 -6.12 -17.14
C THR A 309 -3.00 -5.27 -16.31
N VAL A 310 -2.04 -5.89 -15.60
CA VAL A 310 -0.89 -5.17 -15.04
C VAL A 310 0.27 -5.14 -16.04
N VAL A 311 0.90 -3.98 -16.20
CA VAL A 311 2.03 -3.75 -17.11
C VAL A 311 3.25 -3.29 -16.32
N TYR A 312 4.32 -4.08 -16.32
CA TYR A 312 5.61 -3.68 -15.76
C TYR A 312 6.50 -3.15 -16.89
N PRO A 313 6.88 -1.85 -16.86
CA PRO A 313 7.72 -1.29 -17.90
C PRO A 313 9.18 -1.79 -17.82
N SER A 314 9.66 -2.05 -16.60
CA SER A 314 11.04 -2.45 -16.33
C SER A 314 11.21 -3.01 -14.92
N LYS A 315 12.33 -3.71 -14.67
CA LYS A 315 12.68 -4.30 -13.37
C LYS A 315 12.73 -3.26 -12.24
N THR A 316 13.24 -2.08 -12.54
CA THR A 316 13.27 -0.90 -11.65
C THR A 316 12.73 0.31 -12.38
N PHE A 317 12.29 1.35 -11.68
CA PHE A 317 11.77 2.56 -12.33
C PHE A 317 12.77 3.16 -13.34
N HIS A 318 12.27 3.42 -14.55
CA HIS A 318 12.97 4.17 -15.58
C HIS A 318 11.94 5.00 -16.38
N ALA A 319 12.09 6.32 -16.39
CA ALA A 319 11.10 7.24 -16.97
C ALA A 319 10.79 6.93 -18.44
N THR A 320 11.81 6.90 -19.30
CA THR A 320 11.67 6.55 -20.72
C THR A 320 10.98 5.20 -20.95
N LYS A 321 11.31 4.16 -20.17
CA LYS A 321 10.69 2.82 -20.32
C LYS A 321 9.23 2.84 -19.89
N ALA A 322 8.89 3.57 -18.81
CA ALA A 322 7.50 3.76 -18.38
C ALA A 322 6.66 4.46 -19.45
N LEU A 323 7.16 5.55 -20.04
CA LEU A 323 6.48 6.27 -21.12
C LEU A 323 6.30 5.40 -22.37
N ARG A 324 7.34 4.67 -22.78
CA ARG A 324 7.26 3.73 -23.91
C ARG A 324 6.27 2.61 -23.65
N ALA A 325 6.23 2.04 -22.44
CA ALA A 325 5.27 1.01 -22.09
C ALA A 325 3.83 1.55 -22.14
N VAL A 326 3.58 2.78 -21.66
CA VAL A 326 2.27 3.42 -21.78
C VAL A 326 1.85 3.53 -23.25
N GLU A 327 2.72 4.04 -24.12
CA GLU A 327 2.45 4.17 -25.54
C GLU A 327 2.25 2.80 -26.22
N GLN A 328 3.15 1.85 -26.02
CA GLN A 328 3.12 0.56 -26.73
C GLN A 328 1.98 -0.35 -26.28
N GLU A 329 1.72 -0.37 -24.97
CA GLU A 329 0.68 -1.21 -24.38
C GLU A 329 -0.67 -0.51 -24.28
N GLN A 330 -0.77 0.75 -24.74
CA GLN A 330 -1.99 1.56 -24.65
C GLN A 330 -2.55 1.56 -23.22
N CYS A 331 -1.68 1.81 -22.24
CA CYS A 331 -2.07 1.81 -20.84
C CYS A 331 -3.15 2.88 -20.58
N THR A 332 -4.17 2.51 -19.82
CA THR A 332 -5.28 3.40 -19.42
C THR A 332 -5.04 4.06 -18.08
N SER A 333 -4.13 3.50 -17.28
CA SER A 333 -3.77 3.99 -15.97
C SER A 333 -2.25 3.96 -15.76
N LEU A 334 -1.72 4.96 -15.07
CA LEU A 334 -0.29 5.07 -14.75
C LEU A 334 -0.09 5.36 -13.27
N TYR A 335 0.75 4.56 -12.62
CA TYR A 335 1.09 4.73 -11.21
C TYR A 335 2.45 5.40 -11.02
N GLY A 336 2.60 6.13 -9.92
CA GLY A 336 3.88 6.69 -9.53
C GLY A 336 3.80 7.50 -8.25
N VAL A 337 4.96 7.83 -7.70
CA VAL A 337 5.07 8.90 -6.69
C VAL A 337 5.32 10.24 -7.43
N PRO A 338 5.09 11.41 -6.82
CA PRO A 338 5.28 12.70 -7.49
C PRO A 338 6.64 12.87 -8.18
N THR A 339 7.73 12.39 -7.55
CA THR A 339 9.09 12.46 -8.13
C THR A 339 9.25 11.62 -9.40
N MET A 340 8.51 10.51 -9.55
CA MET A 340 8.50 9.71 -10.78
C MET A 340 7.79 10.46 -11.90
N PHE A 341 6.67 11.10 -11.62
CA PHE A 341 5.96 11.94 -12.61
C PHE A 341 6.80 13.14 -13.04
N ILE A 342 7.48 13.82 -12.11
CA ILE A 342 8.43 14.89 -12.45
C ILE A 342 9.51 14.36 -13.42
N ARG A 343 10.09 13.19 -13.15
CA ARG A 343 11.10 12.57 -14.03
C ARG A 343 10.54 12.20 -15.39
N MET A 344 9.30 11.72 -15.47
CA MET A 344 8.63 11.40 -16.75
C MET A 344 8.31 12.67 -17.54
N LEU A 345 7.77 13.71 -16.91
CA LEU A 345 7.45 14.99 -17.57
C LEU A 345 8.70 15.71 -18.11
N ASN A 346 9.86 15.52 -17.46
CA ASN A 346 11.14 16.09 -17.89
C ASN A 346 11.96 15.14 -18.77
N ASP A 347 11.45 13.94 -19.09
CA ASP A 347 12.14 13.00 -19.97
C ASP A 347 12.12 13.55 -21.42
N PRO A 348 13.26 13.56 -22.15
CA PRO A 348 13.31 14.08 -23.52
C PRO A 348 12.38 13.37 -24.52
N THR A 349 11.91 12.16 -24.18
CA THR A 349 11.00 11.38 -25.02
C THR A 349 9.52 11.60 -24.68
N PHE A 350 9.21 12.40 -23.66
CA PHE A 350 7.84 12.71 -23.28
C PHE A 350 7.11 13.49 -24.37
N ASP A 351 5.95 13.00 -24.75
CA ASP A 351 5.03 13.63 -25.68
C ASP A 351 3.60 13.34 -25.24
N VAL A 352 2.86 14.40 -24.93
CA VAL A 352 1.47 14.32 -24.46
C VAL A 352 0.57 13.63 -25.49
N ALA A 353 0.85 13.75 -26.79
CA ALA A 353 0.05 13.13 -27.85
C ALA A 353 0.15 11.59 -27.82
N LYS A 354 1.25 11.05 -27.29
CA LYS A 354 1.47 9.61 -27.12
C LYS A 354 0.79 9.04 -25.88
N MET A 355 0.41 9.90 -24.93
CA MET A 355 -0.23 9.51 -23.67
C MET A 355 -1.76 9.44 -23.75
N LYS A 356 -2.34 9.57 -24.95
CA LYS A 356 -3.79 9.66 -25.20
C LYS A 356 -4.64 8.50 -24.67
N SER A 357 -4.05 7.33 -24.44
CA SER A 357 -4.76 6.17 -23.89
C SER A 357 -5.00 6.30 -22.38
N LEU A 358 -4.18 7.09 -21.69
CA LEU A 358 -4.32 7.32 -20.26
C LEU A 358 -5.62 8.08 -20.00
N ARG A 359 -6.34 7.62 -18.98
CA ARG A 359 -7.52 8.30 -18.42
C ARG A 359 -7.33 8.62 -16.95
N THR A 360 -6.67 7.73 -16.21
CA THR A 360 -6.59 7.76 -14.74
C THR A 360 -5.20 7.34 -14.26
N GLY A 361 -5.07 7.18 -12.95
CA GLY A 361 -3.87 6.73 -12.28
C GLY A 361 -3.96 6.94 -10.78
N ILE A 362 -2.90 6.53 -10.10
CA ILE A 362 -2.70 6.80 -8.70
C ILE A 362 -1.36 7.48 -8.54
N MET A 363 -1.38 8.63 -7.89
CA MET A 363 -0.20 9.24 -7.33
C MET A 363 -0.29 9.20 -5.80
N ALA A 364 0.71 8.61 -5.15
CA ALA A 364 0.70 8.40 -3.71
C ALA A 364 2.11 8.44 -3.11
N GLY A 365 2.21 8.35 -1.78
CA GLY A 365 3.46 8.27 -1.04
C GLY A 365 4.07 9.62 -0.65
N ALA A 366 3.73 10.70 -1.34
CA ALA A 366 4.11 12.06 -0.96
C ALA A 366 3.05 13.07 -1.46
N GLN A 367 3.05 14.28 -0.89
CA GLN A 367 2.20 15.36 -1.36
C GLN A 367 2.58 15.72 -2.80
N CYS A 368 1.57 15.82 -3.69
CA CYS A 368 1.78 16.20 -5.07
C CYS A 368 1.87 17.73 -5.21
N PRO A 369 2.94 18.28 -5.81
CA PRO A 369 2.97 19.67 -6.22
C PRO A 369 1.85 19.99 -7.23
N ILE A 370 1.26 21.18 -7.11
CA ILE A 370 0.12 21.58 -7.96
C ILE A 370 0.50 21.63 -9.44
N ASP A 371 1.68 22.14 -9.78
CA ASP A 371 2.17 22.27 -11.15
C ASP A 371 2.39 20.90 -11.82
N VAL A 372 2.78 19.88 -11.04
CA VAL A 372 2.90 18.50 -11.50
C VAL A 372 1.52 17.93 -11.77
N MET A 373 0.56 18.10 -10.85
CA MET A 373 -0.80 17.60 -11.04
C MET A 373 -1.48 18.25 -12.25
N GLU A 374 -1.35 19.57 -12.42
CA GLU A 374 -1.89 20.29 -13.58
C GLU A 374 -1.43 19.69 -14.91
N LYS A 375 -0.12 19.42 -15.04
CA LYS A 375 0.45 18.79 -16.24
C LYS A 375 -0.05 17.36 -16.44
N VAL A 376 -0.16 16.59 -15.35
CA VAL A 376 -0.64 15.19 -15.41
C VAL A 376 -2.10 15.12 -15.83
N LEU A 377 -2.95 16.02 -15.32
CA LEU A 377 -4.37 16.05 -15.68
C LEU A 377 -4.64 16.33 -17.16
N ALA A 378 -3.67 16.90 -17.88
CA ALA A 378 -3.77 17.11 -19.33
C ALA A 378 -3.85 15.80 -20.14
N PHE A 379 -3.32 14.70 -19.60
CA PHE A 379 -3.34 13.37 -20.25
C PHE A 379 -3.87 12.25 -19.36
N ALA A 380 -4.10 12.49 -18.08
CA ALA A 380 -4.76 11.57 -17.15
C ALA A 380 -5.80 12.34 -16.31
N PRO A 381 -6.91 12.81 -16.91
CA PRO A 381 -7.86 13.74 -16.28
C PRO A 381 -8.56 13.18 -15.03
N GLU A 382 -8.56 11.87 -14.85
CA GLU A 382 -9.11 11.17 -13.69
C GLU A 382 -8.02 10.72 -12.70
N MET A 383 -6.82 11.31 -12.73
CA MET A 383 -5.74 11.00 -11.79
C MET A 383 -6.22 11.19 -10.34
N THR A 384 -5.90 10.23 -9.48
CA THR A 384 -6.28 10.25 -8.06
C THR A 384 -5.07 10.32 -7.15
N ILE A 385 -5.22 10.97 -6.00
CA ILE A 385 -4.27 10.94 -4.90
C ILE A 385 -4.71 9.89 -3.88
N GLY A 386 -3.77 9.02 -3.51
CA GLY A 386 -3.94 8.05 -2.44
C GLY A 386 -3.11 8.42 -1.21
N TYR A 387 -3.70 8.27 -0.03
CA TYR A 387 -3.02 8.42 1.25
C TYR A 387 -3.28 7.22 2.17
N GLY A 388 -2.21 6.77 2.81
CA GLY A 388 -2.23 5.72 3.83
C GLY A 388 -0.81 5.27 4.10
N MET A 389 -0.70 4.14 4.79
CA MET A 389 0.56 3.54 5.21
C MET A 389 0.47 2.03 5.06
N THR A 390 1.62 1.35 5.10
CA THR A 390 1.65 -0.11 4.98
C THR A 390 0.75 -0.80 6.02
N GLU A 391 0.73 -0.28 7.25
CA GLU A 391 -0.05 -0.79 8.38
C GLU A 391 -1.57 -0.66 8.18
N THR A 392 -2.01 0.14 7.19
CA THR A 392 -3.41 0.29 6.81
C THR A 392 -3.70 -0.26 5.42
N SER A 393 -2.88 -1.21 4.94
CA SER A 393 -3.03 -1.89 3.65
C SER A 393 -3.27 -0.91 2.52
N PRO A 394 -2.25 -0.49 1.79
CA PRO A 394 -1.64 0.85 1.81
C PRO A 394 -2.54 2.12 1.79
N ILE A 395 -3.84 2.06 1.52
CA ILE A 395 -4.67 3.26 1.27
C ILE A 395 -5.86 3.35 2.24
N THR A 396 -5.92 4.46 2.97
CA THR A 396 -7.00 4.80 3.91
C THR A 396 -7.91 5.90 3.36
N PHE A 397 -7.35 6.84 2.61
CA PHE A 397 -8.06 7.93 1.95
C PHE A 397 -7.66 8.01 0.48
N GLN A 398 -8.62 8.34 -0.37
CA GLN A 398 -8.35 8.56 -1.79
C GLN A 398 -9.31 9.59 -2.37
N THR A 399 -8.79 10.46 -3.23
CA THR A 399 -9.60 11.40 -4.02
C THR A 399 -10.43 10.65 -5.06
N ALA A 400 -11.61 11.14 -5.41
CA ALA A 400 -12.41 10.59 -6.48
C ALA A 400 -11.94 11.06 -7.86
N ARG A 401 -12.31 10.31 -8.91
CA ARG A 401 -11.95 10.60 -10.30
C ARG A 401 -12.40 11.98 -10.78
N GLY A 402 -13.53 12.46 -10.29
CA GLY A 402 -14.12 13.76 -10.69
C GLY A 402 -13.73 14.93 -9.80
N ASP A 403 -12.81 14.74 -8.85
CA ASP A 403 -12.42 15.82 -7.93
C ASP A 403 -11.75 16.99 -8.65
N ALA A 404 -11.94 18.20 -8.14
CA ALA A 404 -11.26 19.37 -8.70
C ALA A 404 -9.74 19.29 -8.45
N LEU A 405 -8.96 20.02 -9.25
CA LEU A 405 -7.50 20.13 -9.06
C LEU A 405 -7.12 20.46 -7.62
N MET A 406 -7.76 21.47 -7.03
CA MET A 406 -7.48 21.92 -5.66
C MET A 406 -7.76 20.84 -4.63
N ASP A 407 -8.84 20.07 -4.79
CA ASP A 407 -9.14 18.96 -3.89
C ASP A 407 -8.08 17.87 -3.98
N ARG A 408 -7.53 17.61 -5.17
CA ARG A 408 -6.48 16.62 -5.37
C ARG A 408 -5.15 17.03 -4.75
N VAL A 409 -4.81 18.31 -4.70
CA VAL A 409 -3.47 18.76 -4.27
C VAL A 409 -3.44 19.29 -2.83
N GLU A 410 -4.57 19.77 -2.32
CA GLU A 410 -4.68 20.29 -0.96
C GLU A 410 -5.30 19.29 0.03
N THR A 411 -5.93 18.22 -0.47
CA THR A 411 -6.58 17.20 0.36
C THR A 411 -6.04 15.80 0.04
N ILE A 412 -6.25 14.85 0.94
CA ILE A 412 -6.01 13.43 0.73
C ILE A 412 -7.29 12.69 0.27
N GLY A 413 -8.34 13.44 -0.09
CA GLY A 413 -9.62 12.92 -0.50
C GLY A 413 -10.49 12.45 0.65
N THR A 414 -11.30 11.43 0.39
CA THR A 414 -12.28 10.88 1.33
C THR A 414 -11.89 9.49 1.79
N LEU A 415 -12.43 9.05 2.93
CA LEU A 415 -12.19 7.71 3.45
C LEU A 415 -12.55 6.61 2.45
N MET A 416 -11.79 5.53 2.49
CA MET A 416 -12.15 4.29 1.81
C MET A 416 -13.40 3.66 2.46
N PRO A 417 -14.16 2.83 1.73
CA PRO A 417 -15.35 2.18 2.28
C PRO A 417 -15.00 1.28 3.47
N PHE A 418 -15.92 1.14 4.44
CA PHE A 418 -15.73 0.33 5.67
C PHE A 418 -14.56 0.75 6.56
N THR A 419 -14.10 1.99 6.44
CA THR A 419 -13.03 2.56 7.26
C THR A 419 -13.56 3.70 8.12
N HIS A 420 -13.09 3.77 9.35
CA HIS A 420 -13.32 4.86 10.28
C HIS A 420 -11.99 5.54 10.56
N ALA A 421 -12.02 6.85 10.75
CA ALA A 421 -10.88 7.61 11.20
C ALA A 421 -11.30 8.60 12.28
N LYS A 422 -10.40 8.86 13.22
CA LYS A 422 -10.57 9.97 14.16
C LYS A 422 -9.25 10.70 14.38
N VAL A 423 -9.33 11.94 14.85
CA VAL A 423 -8.17 12.76 15.19
C VAL A 423 -8.14 12.94 16.69
N VAL A 424 -7.02 12.58 17.31
CA VAL A 424 -6.84 12.62 18.76
C VAL A 424 -5.71 13.55 19.16
N ASP A 425 -5.69 13.96 20.42
CA ASP A 425 -4.63 14.79 20.97
C ASP A 425 -3.30 14.02 20.97
N MET A 426 -2.21 14.72 20.64
CA MET A 426 -0.88 14.13 20.49
C MET A 426 -0.31 13.61 21.82
N GLU A 427 -0.66 14.24 22.94
CA GLU A 427 -0.22 13.85 24.28
C GLU A 427 -1.20 12.88 24.93
N ASN A 428 -2.49 12.97 24.59
CA ASN A 428 -3.54 12.12 25.12
C ASN A 428 -4.46 11.51 24.04
N PRO A 429 -4.15 10.30 23.54
CA PRO A 429 -4.93 9.63 22.49
C PRO A 429 -6.39 9.32 22.85
N GLU A 430 -6.79 9.43 24.12
CA GLU A 430 -8.18 9.27 24.55
C GLU A 430 -9.03 10.51 24.27
N VAL A 431 -8.40 11.65 23.98
CA VAL A 431 -9.08 12.92 23.75
C VAL A 431 -9.15 13.18 22.24
N GLU A 432 -10.36 13.15 21.68
CA GLU A 432 -10.59 13.62 20.32
C GLU A 432 -10.45 15.15 20.24
N VAL A 433 -9.76 15.63 19.21
CA VAL A 433 -9.64 17.07 18.95
C VAL A 433 -10.79 17.55 18.07
N ASP A 434 -11.14 18.83 18.19
CA ASP A 434 -12.18 19.44 17.35
C ASP A 434 -11.71 19.54 15.88
N VAL A 435 -12.67 19.50 14.96
CA VAL A 435 -12.46 19.75 13.53
C VAL A 435 -11.65 21.04 13.29
N GLY A 436 -10.55 20.93 12.56
CA GLY A 436 -9.61 22.03 12.28
C GLY A 436 -8.53 22.23 13.35
N GLN A 437 -8.56 21.44 14.44
CA GLN A 437 -7.43 21.36 15.36
C GLN A 437 -6.46 20.25 14.94
N PRO A 438 -5.15 20.54 14.97
CA PRO A 438 -4.13 19.55 14.66
C PRO A 438 -4.09 18.44 15.73
N GLY A 439 -4.07 17.16 15.32
CA GLY A 439 -3.84 15.99 16.19
C GLY A 439 -3.34 14.75 15.43
N GLU A 440 -3.24 13.61 16.13
CA GLU A 440 -2.84 12.29 15.59
C GLU A 440 -4.02 11.61 14.91
N LEU A 441 -3.84 11.13 13.67
CA LEU A 441 -4.83 10.35 12.95
C LEU A 441 -4.86 8.91 13.47
N LEU A 442 -6.00 8.42 13.93
CA LEU A 442 -6.24 7.00 14.21
C LEU A 442 -7.19 6.41 13.18
N THR A 443 -6.87 5.20 12.70
CA THR A 443 -7.66 4.49 11.69
C THR A 443 -8.18 3.16 12.24
N LYS A 444 -9.41 2.80 11.88
CA LYS A 444 -10.04 1.52 12.19
C LYS A 444 -10.83 1.00 10.99
N GLY A 445 -10.70 -0.28 10.66
CA GLY A 445 -11.48 -0.89 9.57
C GLY A 445 -10.83 -2.17 9.06
N TYR A 446 -11.34 -2.68 7.95
CA TYR A 446 -10.84 -3.89 7.29
C TYR A 446 -9.35 -3.78 6.89
N CYS A 447 -8.87 -2.56 6.63
CA CYS A 447 -7.57 -2.30 6.03
C CYS A 447 -6.42 -2.36 7.04
N VAL A 448 -6.72 -2.39 8.34
CA VAL A 448 -5.72 -2.41 9.40
C VAL A 448 -4.97 -3.75 9.42
N MET A 449 -3.65 -3.70 9.58
CA MET A 449 -2.79 -4.87 9.75
C MET A 449 -3.20 -5.72 10.96
N LYS A 450 -2.82 -6.99 10.95
CA LYS A 450 -3.04 -7.90 12.09
C LYS A 450 -2.08 -7.61 13.25
N GLY A 451 -0.94 -7.00 12.98
CA GLY A 451 0.07 -6.62 13.96
C GLY A 451 1.46 -6.48 13.35
N ILE A 452 2.44 -6.14 14.19
CA ILE A 452 3.86 -6.22 13.82
C ILE A 452 4.32 -7.66 14.04
N ALA A 453 5.06 -8.22 13.07
CA ALA A 453 5.45 -9.64 12.98
C ALA A 453 6.21 -10.21 14.21
N ILE A 454 6.59 -9.36 15.17
CA ILE A 454 7.26 -9.72 16.43
C ILE A 454 6.25 -10.12 17.52
N CYS A 455 4.99 -9.66 17.47
CA CYS A 455 4.03 -9.94 18.54
C CYS A 455 3.19 -11.18 18.23
N SER A 456 3.50 -12.29 18.91
CA SER A 456 2.62 -13.45 19.09
C SER A 456 1.42 -13.15 20.00
N CYS A 457 1.19 -11.89 20.34
CA CYS A 457 0.04 -11.41 21.08
C CYS A 457 -1.12 -11.15 20.10
N GLY A 458 -2.20 -11.91 20.20
CA GLY A 458 -3.41 -11.68 19.40
C GLY A 458 -3.88 -10.24 19.56
N ILE A 459 -4.04 -9.55 18.44
CA ILE A 459 -4.57 -8.19 18.40
C ILE A 459 -6.07 -8.28 18.11
N GLU A 460 -6.89 -7.94 19.11
CA GLU A 460 -8.31 -7.67 18.90
C GLU A 460 -8.50 -6.36 18.11
N LEU A 461 -9.58 -6.28 17.33
CA LEU A 461 -10.00 -5.17 16.45
C LEU A 461 -10.18 -3.81 17.20
N THR A 462 -9.08 -3.26 17.69
CA THR A 462 -8.98 -2.03 18.49
C THR A 462 -8.42 -0.89 17.63
N TRP A 463 -8.54 0.35 18.13
CA TRP A 463 -8.00 1.53 17.43
C TRP A 463 -6.47 1.43 17.38
N HIS A 464 -5.89 1.51 16.18
CA HIS A 464 -4.44 1.46 16.04
C HIS A 464 -3.81 2.84 16.07
N ARG A 465 -2.84 3.00 16.99
CA ARG A 465 -1.98 4.17 17.13
C ARG A 465 -1.04 4.25 15.93
N VAL A 466 -0.89 5.44 15.35
CA VAL A 466 -0.14 5.61 14.10
C VAL A 466 1.35 5.79 14.37
N LEU A 467 1.79 6.15 15.58
CA LEU A 467 3.21 6.12 15.97
C LEU A 467 3.41 5.76 17.45
N GLU A 468 4.44 4.97 17.78
CA GLU A 468 5.04 5.01 19.13
C GLU A 468 5.85 6.31 19.26
N PRO A 469 5.80 7.04 20.39
CA PRO A 469 6.60 8.25 20.54
C PRO A 469 8.10 7.90 20.43
N ALA A 470 8.76 8.39 19.38
CA ALA A 470 10.20 8.29 19.25
C ALA A 470 10.86 9.02 20.43
N ARG A 471 11.60 8.28 21.26
CA ARG A 471 12.54 8.86 22.23
C ARG A 471 13.84 9.26 21.53
N THR A 472 13.82 10.16 20.54
CA THR A 472 14.99 10.92 20.06
C THR A 472 14.63 11.85 18.90
N ASN A 473 15.42 12.92 18.76
CA ASN A 473 15.19 14.16 17.99
C ASN A 473 15.16 14.06 16.44
N GLU A 474 14.61 13.02 15.82
CA GLU A 474 14.47 12.99 14.36
C GLU A 474 13.04 12.66 13.90
N GLU A 475 12.60 13.46 12.93
CA GLU A 475 11.24 13.70 12.48
C GLU A 475 10.54 12.41 12.00
N SER A 476 9.57 11.96 12.77
CA SER A 476 8.57 10.97 12.35
C SER A 476 7.33 11.71 11.85
N ASP A 477 6.74 11.21 10.76
CA ASP A 477 5.59 11.75 10.04
C ASP A 477 4.32 11.85 10.92
N CYS A 478 4.29 12.81 11.83
CA CYS A 478 3.08 13.24 12.55
C CYS A 478 2.26 14.13 11.60
N ARG A 479 1.24 13.56 10.96
CA ARG A 479 0.47 14.21 9.89
C ARG A 479 -0.92 14.63 10.39
N TRP A 480 -1.12 15.95 10.41
CA TRP A 480 -2.28 16.65 10.97
C TRP A 480 -3.49 16.65 10.05
N LEU A 481 -4.70 16.63 10.61
CA LEU A 481 -5.95 16.88 9.87
C LEU A 481 -6.48 18.29 10.14
N ASP A 482 -6.42 19.16 9.13
CA ASP A 482 -7.24 20.37 9.10
C ASP A 482 -8.48 20.11 8.25
N ALA A 483 -9.61 20.51 8.80
CA ALA A 483 -10.90 20.56 8.16
C ALA A 483 -11.22 22.04 8.00
N HIS A 484 -10.89 22.60 6.84
CA HIS A 484 -11.03 24.03 6.60
C HIS A 484 -12.39 24.56 7.06
N GLY A 485 -12.33 25.53 7.96
CA GLY A 485 -13.45 26.38 8.33
C GLY A 485 -14.02 27.05 7.09
N GLY A 486 -15.19 26.55 6.64
CA GLY A 486 -15.95 27.12 5.53
C GLY A 486 -16.76 26.08 4.76
N HIS A 487 -16.20 24.88 4.51
CA HIS A 487 -16.81 23.90 3.60
C HIS A 487 -16.62 22.42 3.97
N CYS A 488 -16.33 22.07 5.24
CA CYS A 488 -16.38 20.66 5.68
C CYS A 488 -17.82 20.13 5.84
N HIS A 489 -18.53 20.06 4.73
CA HIS A 489 -19.77 19.31 4.58
C HIS A 489 -19.63 18.09 3.65
N ASP A 490 -18.46 17.84 3.03
CA ASP A 490 -18.28 16.79 2.01
C ASP A 490 -17.36 15.61 2.41
N GLY A 491 -16.76 15.62 3.61
CA GLY A 491 -15.99 14.49 4.16
C GLY A 491 -14.54 14.38 3.69
N ARG A 492 -13.95 15.44 3.11
CA ARG A 492 -12.53 15.47 2.71
C ARG A 492 -11.59 15.80 3.86
N ALA A 493 -10.40 15.22 3.80
CA ALA A 493 -9.34 15.38 4.79
C ALA A 493 -8.12 16.09 4.20
N ARG A 494 -7.46 16.99 4.95
CA ARG A 494 -6.14 17.53 4.58
C ARG A 494 -5.06 16.92 5.44
N VAL A 495 -3.84 16.87 4.90
CA VAL A 495 -2.64 16.61 5.68
C VAL A 495 -1.82 17.88 5.72
N LEU A 496 -1.58 18.44 6.91
CA LEU A 496 -0.66 19.58 7.03
C LEU A 496 0.79 19.08 7.07
N PRO A 497 1.73 19.78 6.42
CA PRO A 497 3.15 19.56 6.63
C PRO A 497 3.49 19.79 8.11
N CYS A 498 4.48 19.08 8.64
CA CYS A 498 4.99 19.34 9.98
C CYS A 498 5.80 20.65 9.98
N SER A 499 5.12 21.81 9.99
CA SER A 499 5.77 23.11 10.09
C SER A 499 5.71 23.63 11.52
N ARG A 500 6.67 23.23 12.36
CA ARG A 500 7.14 24.01 13.52
C ARG A 500 8.42 23.39 14.08
N SER A 501 9.55 24.03 13.75
CA SER A 501 10.56 24.30 14.76
C SER A 501 9.84 24.99 15.93
N VAL A 502 9.67 24.29 17.05
CA VAL A 502 9.36 24.93 18.32
C VAL A 502 10.66 25.57 18.82
N GLU A 503 11.16 26.58 18.10
CA GLU A 503 12.07 27.54 18.70
C GLU A 503 11.24 28.42 19.63
N GLY A 504 11.56 28.37 20.93
CA GLY A 504 11.14 29.41 21.87
C GLY A 504 10.06 29.06 22.89
N ARG A 505 9.81 27.77 23.19
CA ARG A 505 9.15 27.42 24.47
C ARG A 505 10.00 26.43 25.24
N ASP A 506 10.62 26.93 26.31
CA ASP A 506 11.23 26.14 27.37
C ASP A 506 10.25 25.04 27.82
N HIS A 507 10.53 23.81 27.41
CA HIS A 507 9.72 22.64 27.72
C HIS A 507 9.87 22.32 29.23
N PRO A 508 8.77 22.20 30.01
CA PRO A 508 8.85 21.91 31.45
C PRO A 508 9.49 20.55 31.81
N TRP A 509 9.85 19.74 30.82
CA TRP A 509 10.48 18.43 30.99
C TRP A 509 12.01 18.46 31.11
N ARG A 510 12.69 19.59 30.79
CA ARG A 510 14.15 19.70 30.91
C ARG A 510 14.70 19.74 32.34
N ARG A 511 13.86 19.70 33.40
CA ARG A 511 14.29 19.80 34.80
C ARG A 511 14.19 18.53 35.66
N LYS A 512 13.78 17.38 35.13
CA LYS A 512 13.52 16.20 36.00
C LYS A 512 14.40 14.95 35.84
N HIS A 513 15.38 14.92 34.95
CA HIS A 513 16.30 13.77 34.88
C HIS A 513 17.77 14.17 34.64
N LEU A 514 18.27 15.05 35.51
CA LEU A 514 19.71 15.22 35.78
C LEU A 514 19.92 15.21 37.31
N SER A 515 19.66 14.06 37.90
CA SER A 515 20.10 13.69 39.25
C SER A 515 19.73 12.21 39.46
N GLY A 516 20.72 11.32 39.42
CA GLY A 516 20.54 9.88 39.59
C GLY A 516 21.51 9.11 38.72
#